data_AF-K0W948-F1
#
_entry.id   AF-K0W948-F1
#
_cell.length_a   1.000
_cell.length_b   1.000
_cell.length_c   1.000
_cell.angle_alpha   90.00
_cell.angle_beta   90.00
_cell.angle_gamma   90.00
#
_symmetry.space_group_name_H-M   'P 1'
#
loop_
_entity.id
_entity.type
_entity.pdbx_description
1 polymer ?
#
loop_
_entity_poly.entity_id
_entity_poly.type
_entity_poly.pdbx_seq_one_letter_code
_entity_poly.pdbx_strand_id
1 'polypeptide(L)' 'MDGLIAATAVVLDLTLATCNTRDFEGPGIELVDPWIG' A
#
# COMPACT_ATOMS: atom_id res chain seq x y z
N MET A 1 8.77 -4.48 -8.50
CA MET A 1 9.43 -3.58 -7.51
C MET A 1 8.46 -3.31 -6.35
N ASP A 2 7.17 -3.24 -6.64
CA ASP A 2 6.06 -2.94 -5.74
C ASP A 2 5.96 -3.87 -4.52
N GLY A 3 6.31 -5.14 -4.66
CA GLY A 3 6.35 -6.09 -3.54
C GLY A 3 7.31 -5.68 -2.40
N LEU A 4 8.40 -4.95 -2.68
CA LEU A 4 9.30 -4.46 -1.62
C LEU A 4 8.71 -3.26 -0.87
N ILE A 5 8.00 -2.39 -1.59
CA ILE A 5 7.27 -1.26 -1.00
C ILE A 5 6.17 -1.80 -0.08
N ALA A 6 5.40 -2.76 -0.58
CA ALA A 6 4.37 -3.48 0.16
C ALA A 6 4.92 -4.13 1.43
N ALA A 7 5.98 -4.95 1.31
CA ALA A 7 6.59 -5.63 2.44
C ALA A 7 7.12 -4.64 3.50
N THR A 8 7.67 -3.50 3.07
CA THR A 8 8.15 -2.46 3.99
C THR A 8 7.01 -1.84 4.78
N ALA A 9 5.88 -1.53 4.12
CA ALA A 9 4.69 -0.99 4.78
C ALA A 9 4.13 -1.98 5.82
N VAL A 10 4.03 -3.27 5.47
CA VAL A 10 3.55 -4.32 6.40
C VAL A 10 4.48 -4.49 7.61
N VAL A 11 5.80 -4.63 7.38
CA VAL A 11 6.75 -4.91 8.48
C VAL A 11 6.88 -3.74 9.45
N LEU A 12 6.65 -2.51 8.98
CA LEU A 12 6.73 -1.30 9.79
C LEU A 12 5.37 -0.80 10.27
N ASP A 13 4.28 -1.53 10.01
CA ASP A 13 2.91 -1.16 10.38
C ASP A 13 2.51 0.25 9.87
N LEU A 14 2.77 0.50 8.58
CA LEU A 14 2.49 1.77 7.90
C LEU A 14 1.32 1.64 6.92
N THR A 15 0.57 2.73 6.75
CA THR A 15 -0.39 2.89 5.67
C THR A 15 0.32 3.29 4.37
N LEU A 16 0.05 2.58 3.27
CA LEU A 16 0.63 2.85 1.97
C LEU A 16 -0.28 3.79 1.15
N ALA A 17 0.20 5.00 0.89
CA ALA A 17 -0.47 5.95 0.00
C ALA A 17 -0.06 5.69 -1.47
N THR A 18 -1.03 5.37 -2.33
CA THR A 18 -0.77 5.09 -3.76
C THR A 18 -2.01 5.35 -4.61
N CYS A 19 -1.82 5.87 -5.83
CA CYS A 19 -2.89 5.99 -6.83
C CYS A 19 -3.09 4.69 -7.66
N ASN A 20 -2.25 3.67 -7.42
CA ASN A 20 -2.35 2.38 -8.08
C ASN A 20 -2.75 1.29 -7.07
N THR A 21 -3.92 1.47 -6.46
CA THR A 21 -4.41 0.59 -5.38
C THR A 21 -4.50 -0.88 -5.79
N ARG A 22 -4.91 -1.16 -7.04
CA ARG A 22 -5.05 -2.53 -7.59
C ARG A 22 -3.79 -3.40 -7.46
N ASP A 23 -2.60 -2.79 -7.56
CA ASP A 23 -1.34 -3.54 -7.47
C ASP A 23 -0.94 -3.88 -6.03
N PHE A 24 -1.64 -3.30 -5.04
CA PHE A 24 -1.38 -3.47 -3.61
C PHE A 24 -2.58 -4.03 -2.85
N GLU A 25 -3.64 -4.48 -3.55
CA GLU A 25 -4.76 -5.19 -2.95
C GLU A 25 -4.28 -6.55 -2.41
N GLY A 26 -3.93 -6.57 -1.12
CA GLY A 26 -3.37 -7.74 -0.46
C GLY A 26 -3.63 -7.73 1.04
N PRO A 27 -3.65 -8.91 1.68
CA PRO A 27 -3.93 -9.01 3.12
C PRO A 27 -2.83 -8.31 3.94
N GLY A 28 -3.24 -7.53 4.94
CA GLY A 28 -2.34 -6.88 5.90
C GLY A 28 -1.73 -5.55 5.42
N ILE A 29 -2.14 -5.04 4.26
CA ILE A 29 -1.78 -3.71 3.79
C ILE A 29 -2.95 -2.74 3.98
N GLU A 30 -2.69 -1.63 4.65
CA GLU A 30 -3.62 -0.51 4.70
C GLU A 30 -3.31 0.45 3.54
N LEU A 31 -4.34 0.84 2.78
CA LEU A 31 -4.19 1.68 1.59
C LEU A 31 -4.96 2.99 1.74
N VAL A 32 -4.36 4.06 1.21
CA VAL A 32 -5.02 5.35 0.97
C VAL A 32 -4.79 5.73 -0.50
N ASP A 33 -5.88 6.00 -1.22
CA ASP A 33 -5.80 6.58 -2.57
C ASP A 33 -5.84 8.11 -2.47
N PRO A 34 -4.72 8.82 -2.69
CA PRO A 34 -4.66 10.28 -2.58
C PRO A 34 -5.44 11.00 -3.69
N TRP A 35 -5.90 10.31 -4.73
CA TRP A 35 -6.71 10.90 -5.79
C TRP A 35 -8.20 10.87 -5.48
N ILE A 36 -8.61 10.06 -4.51
CA ILE A 36 -9.99 9.97 -4.02
C ILE A 36 -10.02 10.66 -2.65
N GLY A 37 -9.95 11.99 -2.68
CA GLY A 37 -10.06 12.88 -1.51
C GLY A 37 -11.33 13.71 -1.56
#